data_AF-A0A6P0BC63-F1
#
_entry.id   AF-A0A6P0BC63-F1
#
_cell.length_a   1.000
_cell.length_b   1.000
_cell.length_c   1.000
_cell.angle_alpha   90.00
_cell.angle_beta   90.00
_cell.angle_gamma   90.00
#
_symmetry.space_group_name_H-M   'P 1'
#
loop_
_entity.id
_entity.type
_entity.pdbx_description
1 polymer ?
#
loop_
_entity_poly.entity_id
_entity_poly.type
_entity_poly.pdbx_seq_one_letter_code
_entity_poly.pdbx_strand_id
1 'polypeptide(L)'
;MTSTLRKTSARSKETVSGSTTDALKAPPLHRALSFVKKNMEGGGYNHWAGVPATESYALDCGTGVALAEEFISFIGKYHTYGNGSLLGSIMIDMEKNGATRGHKIGFMNTINKYAMAGGYLSQMPKEPTGTSAKKAERRAAPLVDEAMPTTILALYAEWEQAIHIANSEKDEGQEAADQAVERSFEISRLIKTLTATTLAEFAAKLLVNTGNGDHELDLSLVKEAQAIVARSAADHRPHPMIRLERLLVEATSILRDNSDMEIARIALNEHGIQTFNKVPGFEKQDPLRDTIHAYRDGVKKLGAMKEQITHDNEDSLVQQTYGPCMNALLTWDKPAGTREGAIEALKLMSEEQVFLDSMGEPLRLAVLRYLEGLEGMVA
;
A
#
# COMPACT_ATOMS: atom_id res chain seq x y z
N MET A 1 -70.62 -13.22 -1.10
CA MET A 1 -71.34 -12.85 0.14
C MET A 1 -70.32 -12.89 1.27
N THR A 2 -69.68 -11.74 1.56
CA THR A 2 -69.87 -10.91 2.80
C THR A 2 -69.37 -11.63 4.06
N SER A 3 -68.55 -11.08 4.97
CA SER A 3 -68.08 -9.72 5.23
C SER A 3 -66.94 -9.79 6.26
N THR A 4 -66.02 -8.84 6.12
CA THR A 4 -64.98 -8.31 7.01
C THR A 4 -65.32 -8.27 8.51
N LEU A 5 -64.29 -8.42 9.38
CA LEU A 5 -64.07 -7.50 10.52
C LEU A 5 -62.61 -7.54 11.01
N ARG A 6 -62.00 -6.34 11.04
CA ARG A 6 -60.67 -5.98 11.59
C ARG A 6 -60.66 -6.08 13.12
N LYS A 7 -59.48 -6.32 13.70
CA LYS A 7 -59.09 -5.66 14.96
C LYS A 7 -57.59 -5.40 15.03
N THR A 8 -57.26 -4.11 15.08
CA THR A 8 -55.98 -3.50 15.39
C THR A 8 -55.67 -3.64 16.88
N SER A 9 -54.38 -3.80 17.24
CA SER A 9 -53.88 -3.37 18.54
C SER A 9 -52.41 -2.98 18.41
N ALA A 10 -52.17 -1.68 18.45
CA ALA A 10 -50.88 -1.06 18.60
C ALA A 10 -50.43 -1.17 20.05
N ARG A 11 -49.15 -1.49 20.28
CA ARG A 11 -48.49 -1.27 21.57
C ARG A 11 -47.20 -0.52 21.35
N SER A 12 -47.27 0.78 21.57
CA SER A 12 -46.18 1.72 21.68
C SER A 12 -45.26 1.31 22.84
N LYS A 13 -43.95 1.29 22.60
CA LYS A 13 -42.93 1.51 23.62
C LYS A 13 -41.96 2.55 23.08
N GLU A 14 -42.16 3.78 23.53
CA GLU A 14 -41.10 4.80 23.57
C GLU A 14 -39.94 4.24 24.38
N THR A 15 -38.75 4.25 23.79
CA THR A 15 -37.50 4.11 24.53
C THR A 15 -36.56 5.20 24.04
N VAL A 16 -36.50 6.26 24.83
CA VAL A 16 -35.37 7.17 25.12
C VAL A 16 -34.29 7.28 24.03
N SER A 17 -34.35 8.44 23.37
CA SER A 17 -33.31 9.07 22.57
C SER A 17 -31.96 9.13 23.28
N GLY A 18 -30.91 8.63 22.62
CA GLY A 18 -29.53 8.72 23.05
C GLY A 18 -28.56 8.26 21.96
N SER A 19 -28.14 9.21 21.12
CA SER A 19 -26.90 9.16 20.32
C SER A 19 -26.68 7.92 19.44
N THR A 20 -27.31 7.90 18.26
CA THR A 20 -26.82 7.10 17.12
C THR A 20 -26.42 8.07 16.02
N THR A 21 -25.13 8.09 15.68
CA THR A 21 -24.62 8.64 14.43
C THR A 21 -25.49 8.12 13.27
N ASP A 22 -26.26 9.01 12.64
CA ASP A 22 -27.01 8.69 11.42
C ASP A 22 -26.01 8.24 10.36
N ALA A 23 -25.90 6.93 10.15
CA ALA A 23 -25.06 6.37 9.11
C ALA A 23 -25.62 6.83 7.76
N LEU A 24 -24.86 7.67 7.07
CA LEU A 24 -25.16 8.12 5.71
C LEU A 24 -25.48 6.89 4.83
N LYS A 25 -26.72 6.79 4.37
CA LYS A 25 -27.16 5.67 3.52
C LYS A 25 -26.44 5.78 2.18
N ALA A 26 -25.64 4.77 1.84
CA ALA A 26 -24.89 4.75 0.59
C ALA A 26 -25.83 4.78 -0.64
N PRO A 27 -25.52 5.58 -1.68
CA PRO A 27 -26.19 5.48 -2.96
C PRO A 27 -25.91 4.11 -3.62
N PRO A 28 -26.75 3.65 -4.56
CA PRO A 28 -26.48 2.44 -5.33
C PRO A 28 -25.12 2.51 -6.06
N LEU A 29 -24.34 1.44 -6.03
CA LEU A 29 -22.94 1.43 -6.53
C LEU A 29 -22.79 1.96 -7.96
N HIS A 30 -23.62 1.49 -8.89
CA HIS A 30 -23.63 1.95 -10.29
C HIS A 30 -23.96 3.43 -10.51
N ARG A 31 -24.37 4.16 -9.46
CA ARG A 31 -24.56 5.62 -9.49
C ARG A 31 -23.44 6.37 -8.78
N ALA A 32 -22.63 5.65 -8.01
CA ALA A 32 -21.62 6.19 -7.13
C ALA A 32 -20.19 5.92 -7.63
N LEU A 33 -20.02 4.87 -8.44
CA LEU A 33 -18.78 4.44 -9.02
C LEU A 33 -18.96 4.34 -10.54
N SER A 34 -18.22 5.15 -11.29
CA SER A 34 -18.31 5.32 -12.75
C SER A 34 -18.04 4.03 -13.52
N PHE A 35 -17.23 3.15 -12.93
CA PHE A 35 -16.81 1.87 -13.48
C PHE A 35 -17.68 0.69 -13.03
N VAL A 36 -18.82 0.95 -12.37
CA VAL A 36 -19.76 -0.09 -11.90
C VAL A 36 -21.06 -0.01 -12.68
N LYS A 37 -21.54 -1.15 -13.15
CA LYS A 37 -22.84 -1.27 -13.83
C LYS A 37 -23.73 -2.30 -13.16
N LYS A 38 -25.02 -2.01 -13.07
CA LYS A 38 -26.02 -2.98 -12.58
C LYS A 38 -26.29 -4.02 -13.67
N ASN A 39 -26.25 -5.30 -13.34
CA ASN A 39 -26.61 -6.36 -14.27
C ASN A 39 -28.12 -6.36 -14.51
N MET A 40 -28.55 -6.49 -15.76
CA MET A 40 -29.97 -6.50 -16.12
C MET A 40 -30.65 -7.85 -15.81
N GLU A 41 -29.89 -8.93 -15.85
CA GLU A 41 -30.35 -10.31 -15.62
C GLU A 41 -29.66 -10.89 -14.38
N GLY A 42 -30.42 -11.47 -13.44
CA GLY A 42 -29.87 -12.19 -12.28
C GLY A 42 -29.54 -11.36 -11.03
N GLY A 43 -29.65 -10.03 -11.09
CA GLY A 43 -29.27 -9.15 -9.97
C GLY A 43 -27.75 -8.98 -9.82
N GLY A 44 -27.34 -8.11 -8.90
CA GLY A 44 -25.93 -7.79 -8.67
C GLY A 44 -25.34 -6.72 -9.59
N TYR A 45 -24.01 -6.61 -9.56
CA TYR A 45 -23.23 -5.58 -10.24
C TYR A 45 -22.07 -6.22 -11.01
N ASN A 46 -21.73 -5.63 -12.14
CA ASN A 46 -20.41 -5.73 -12.74
C ASN A 46 -19.59 -4.56 -12.19
N HIS A 47 -18.53 -4.87 -11.44
CA HIS A 47 -17.68 -3.91 -10.76
C HIS A 47 -16.51 -3.42 -11.62
N TRP A 48 -16.49 -3.78 -12.91
CA TRP A 48 -15.56 -3.25 -13.90
C TRP A 48 -16.23 -3.21 -15.27
N ALA A 49 -17.01 -2.16 -15.50
CA ALA A 49 -17.82 -2.00 -16.71
C ALA A 49 -17.54 -0.67 -17.39
N GLY A 50 -17.33 -0.71 -18.71
CA GLY A 50 -17.19 0.49 -19.53
C GLY A 50 -15.88 1.25 -19.34
N VAL A 51 -14.86 0.63 -18.72
CA VAL A 51 -13.52 1.19 -18.62
C VAL A 51 -12.76 0.91 -19.92
N PRO A 52 -12.38 1.94 -20.70
CA PRO A 52 -11.70 1.73 -21.97
C PRO A 52 -10.27 1.25 -21.74
N ALA A 53 -9.87 0.19 -22.46
CA ALA A 53 -8.48 -0.18 -22.61
C ALA A 53 -7.82 0.73 -23.65
N THR A 54 -6.70 1.35 -23.31
CA THR A 54 -5.84 2.04 -24.28
C THR A 54 -4.65 1.14 -24.62
N GLU A 55 -3.98 1.41 -25.74
CA GLU A 55 -2.70 0.74 -26.06
C GLU A 55 -1.51 1.34 -25.26
N SER A 56 -1.78 2.26 -24.33
CA SER A 56 -0.77 2.93 -23.52
C SER A 56 -0.87 2.51 -22.07
N TYR A 57 0.15 1.77 -21.61
CA TYR A 57 0.27 1.38 -20.21
C TYR A 57 0.18 2.58 -19.25
N ALA A 58 0.79 3.72 -19.60
CA ALA A 58 0.79 4.90 -18.75
C ALA A 58 -0.61 5.54 -18.64
N LEU A 59 -1.37 5.60 -19.73
CA LEU A 59 -2.75 6.13 -19.73
C LEU A 59 -3.67 5.21 -18.94
N ASP A 60 -3.57 3.91 -19.17
CA ASP A 60 -4.33 2.90 -18.41
C ASP A 60 -4.00 2.94 -16.91
N CYS A 61 -2.73 3.19 -16.57
CA CYS A 61 -2.30 3.39 -15.18
C CYS A 61 -2.97 4.63 -14.58
N GLY A 62 -2.97 5.76 -15.30
CA GLY A 62 -3.67 6.98 -14.88
C GLY A 62 -5.17 6.76 -14.68
N THR A 63 -5.83 6.05 -15.60
CA THR A 63 -7.24 5.65 -15.45
C THR A 63 -7.44 4.79 -14.20
N GLY A 64 -6.56 3.81 -13.96
CA GLY A 64 -6.59 2.98 -12.76
C GLY A 64 -6.48 3.80 -11.46
N VAL A 65 -5.59 4.80 -11.43
CA VAL A 65 -5.44 5.72 -10.28
C VAL A 65 -6.74 6.49 -10.03
N ALA A 66 -7.29 7.14 -11.06
CA ALA A 66 -8.51 7.94 -10.93
C ALA A 66 -9.71 7.12 -10.42
N LEU A 67 -9.88 5.89 -10.94
CA LEU A 67 -10.96 5.00 -10.49
C LEU A 67 -10.74 4.49 -9.06
N ALA A 68 -9.49 4.31 -8.62
CA ALA A 68 -9.19 3.98 -7.24
C ALA A 68 -9.49 5.14 -6.28
N GLU A 69 -9.19 6.37 -6.66
CA GLU A 69 -9.55 7.55 -5.86
C GLU A 69 -11.07 7.72 -5.73
N GLU A 70 -11.82 7.47 -6.81
CA GLU A 70 -13.28 7.42 -6.78
C GLU A 70 -13.79 6.36 -5.79
N PHE A 71 -13.23 5.14 -5.85
CA PHE A 71 -13.57 4.05 -4.93
C PHE A 71 -13.23 4.39 -3.47
N ILE A 72 -12.04 4.95 -3.22
CA ILE A 72 -11.57 5.32 -1.88
C ILE A 72 -12.45 6.42 -1.29
N SER A 73 -12.79 7.43 -2.08
CA SER A 73 -13.73 8.48 -1.69
C SER A 73 -15.10 7.91 -1.31
N PHE A 74 -15.62 6.97 -2.12
CA PHE A 74 -16.88 6.29 -1.83
C PHE A 74 -16.83 5.50 -0.52
N ILE A 75 -15.83 4.65 -0.30
CA ILE A 75 -15.74 3.85 0.93
C ILE A 75 -15.38 4.68 2.16
N GLY A 76 -14.67 5.79 1.99
CA GLY A 76 -14.39 6.75 3.06
C GLY A 76 -15.66 7.46 3.53
N LYS A 77 -16.48 7.93 2.58
CA LYS A 77 -17.75 8.63 2.87
C LYS A 77 -18.85 7.69 3.35
N TYR A 78 -18.88 6.45 2.86
CA TYR A 78 -19.91 5.45 3.16
C TYR A 78 -19.29 4.18 3.76
N HIS A 79 -18.48 4.34 4.81
CA HIS A 79 -17.74 3.24 5.40
C HIS A 79 -18.68 2.18 6.03
N THR A 80 -18.76 1.01 5.42
CA THR A 80 -19.47 -0.15 5.96
C THR A 80 -18.66 -1.41 5.69
N TYR A 81 -18.86 -2.46 6.49
CA TYR A 81 -18.20 -3.75 6.26
C TYR A 81 -18.49 -4.29 4.84
N GLY A 82 -19.73 -4.09 4.35
CA GLY A 82 -20.12 -4.45 2.98
C GLY A 82 -19.30 -3.68 1.94
N ASN A 83 -19.21 -2.35 2.06
CA ASN A 83 -18.45 -1.54 1.12
C ASN A 83 -16.94 -1.81 1.17
N GLY A 84 -16.39 -2.13 2.35
CA GLY A 84 -14.99 -2.54 2.51
C GLY A 84 -14.66 -3.85 1.79
N SER A 85 -15.64 -4.75 1.62
CA SER A 85 -15.44 -6.01 0.90
C SER A 85 -15.47 -5.90 -0.63
N LEU A 86 -15.86 -4.74 -1.18
CA LEU A 86 -16.03 -4.54 -2.63
C LEU A 86 -14.71 -4.64 -3.41
N LEU A 87 -13.56 -4.39 -2.77
CA LEU A 87 -12.26 -4.48 -3.42
C LEU A 87 -12.03 -5.87 -4.06
N GLY A 88 -12.44 -6.94 -3.38
CA GLY A 88 -12.34 -8.30 -3.92
C GLY A 88 -13.21 -8.49 -5.17
N SER A 89 -14.44 -7.97 -5.15
CA SER A 89 -15.36 -8.04 -6.30
C SER A 89 -14.85 -7.21 -7.49
N ILE A 90 -14.31 -6.02 -7.24
CA ILE A 90 -13.69 -5.16 -8.26
C ILE A 90 -12.53 -5.89 -8.93
N MET A 91 -11.63 -6.50 -8.15
CA MET A 91 -10.48 -7.22 -8.71
C MET A 91 -10.90 -8.43 -9.56
N ILE A 92 -11.89 -9.20 -9.12
CA ILE A 92 -12.42 -10.32 -9.90
C ILE A 92 -13.02 -9.83 -11.23
N ASP A 93 -13.76 -8.72 -11.20
CA ASP A 93 -14.39 -8.18 -12.40
C ASP A 93 -13.39 -7.47 -13.32
N MET A 94 -12.31 -6.88 -12.79
CA MET A 94 -11.18 -6.38 -13.59
C MET A 94 -10.57 -7.49 -14.46
N GLU A 95 -10.33 -8.67 -13.87
CA GLU A 95 -9.81 -9.83 -14.60
C GLU A 95 -10.78 -10.30 -15.69
N LYS A 96 -12.08 -10.34 -15.40
CA LYS A 96 -13.10 -10.85 -16.32
C LYS A 96 -13.44 -9.88 -17.45
N ASN A 97 -13.37 -8.58 -17.20
CA ASN A 97 -13.88 -7.55 -18.11
C ASN A 97 -12.76 -6.76 -18.82
N GLY A 98 -11.59 -7.38 -18.97
CA GLY A 98 -10.54 -6.84 -19.84
C GLY A 98 -9.78 -5.65 -19.27
N ALA A 99 -9.69 -5.51 -17.94
CA ALA A 99 -8.78 -4.52 -17.35
C ALA A 99 -7.34 -4.85 -17.78
N THR A 100 -6.66 -3.86 -18.35
CA THR A 100 -5.26 -4.02 -18.75
C THR A 100 -4.35 -4.05 -17.52
N ARG A 101 -3.07 -4.41 -17.73
CA ARG A 101 -2.05 -4.35 -16.67
C ARG A 101 -1.91 -2.93 -16.09
N GLY A 102 -2.02 -1.89 -16.91
CA GLY A 102 -1.95 -0.50 -16.46
C GLY A 102 -3.04 -0.19 -15.44
N HIS A 103 -4.30 -0.49 -15.78
CA HIS A 103 -5.45 -0.29 -14.90
C HIS A 103 -5.27 -0.94 -13.53
N LYS A 104 -4.90 -2.24 -13.51
CA LYS A 104 -4.72 -3.00 -12.27
C LYS A 104 -3.62 -2.42 -11.39
N ILE A 105 -2.48 -2.06 -11.99
CA ILE A 105 -1.34 -1.49 -11.26
C ILE A 105 -1.67 -0.10 -10.72
N GLY A 106 -2.23 0.79 -11.53
CA GLY A 106 -2.61 2.14 -11.11
C GLY A 106 -3.63 2.11 -9.98
N PHE A 107 -4.64 1.24 -10.10
CA PHE A 107 -5.67 1.08 -9.09
C PHE A 107 -5.09 0.54 -7.78
N MET A 108 -4.39 -0.58 -7.82
CA MET A 108 -3.88 -1.23 -6.60
C MET A 108 -2.76 -0.45 -5.91
N ASN A 109 -1.90 0.24 -6.66
CA ASN A 109 -0.88 1.11 -6.05
C ASN A 109 -1.52 2.25 -5.27
N THR A 110 -2.62 2.82 -5.79
CA THR A 110 -3.35 3.88 -5.11
C THR A 110 -4.01 3.34 -3.83
N ILE A 111 -4.68 2.19 -3.90
CA ILE A 111 -5.25 1.52 -2.71
C ILE A 111 -4.16 1.26 -1.66
N ASN A 112 -2.99 0.77 -2.06
CA ASN A 112 -1.88 0.52 -1.15
C ASN A 112 -1.38 1.82 -0.48
N LYS A 113 -1.33 2.95 -1.19
CA LYS A 113 -0.96 4.25 -0.59
C LYS A 113 -1.91 4.61 0.57
N TYR A 114 -3.21 4.47 0.37
CA TYR A 114 -4.20 4.75 1.42
C TYR A 114 -4.16 3.70 2.54
N ALA A 115 -3.93 2.43 2.23
CA ALA A 115 -3.76 1.39 3.23
C ALA A 115 -2.54 1.63 4.12
N MET A 116 -1.41 2.09 3.55
CA MET A 116 -0.22 2.50 4.31
C MET A 116 -0.53 3.69 5.22
N ALA A 117 -1.25 4.70 4.73
CA ALA A 117 -1.66 5.85 5.54
C ALA A 117 -2.58 5.42 6.70
N GLY A 118 -3.58 4.58 6.44
CA GLY A 118 -4.48 4.04 7.47
C GLY A 118 -3.75 3.16 8.49
N GLY A 119 -2.85 2.29 8.02
CA GLY A 119 -1.99 1.46 8.86
C GLY A 119 -1.13 2.30 9.80
N TYR A 120 -0.47 3.33 9.26
CA TYR A 120 0.30 4.30 10.04
C TYR A 120 -0.57 4.98 11.12
N LEU A 121 -1.75 5.52 10.74
CA LEU A 121 -2.68 6.15 11.69
C LEU A 121 -3.13 5.19 12.80
N SER A 122 -3.38 3.92 12.47
CA SER A 122 -3.80 2.90 13.45
C SER A 122 -2.72 2.54 14.48
N GLN A 123 -1.44 2.73 14.13
CA GLN A 123 -0.28 2.42 14.97
C GLN A 123 0.25 3.66 15.70
N MET A 124 -0.38 4.83 15.53
CA MET A 124 -0.03 6.00 16.31
C MET A 124 -0.24 5.71 17.80
N PRO A 125 0.72 6.08 18.68
CA PRO A 125 0.53 5.98 20.12
C PRO A 125 -0.74 6.76 20.50
N LYS A 126 -1.73 6.06 21.04
CA LYS A 126 -2.88 6.73 21.64
C LYS A 126 -2.34 7.48 22.86
N GLU A 127 -2.49 8.81 22.87
CA GLU A 127 -2.14 9.59 24.06
C GLU A 127 -2.80 8.96 25.31
N PRO A 128 -2.12 8.96 26.46
CA PRO A 128 -2.74 8.53 27.69
C PRO A 128 -3.98 9.39 27.92
N THR A 129 -5.16 8.79 27.82
CA THR A 129 -6.44 9.39 28.20
C THR A 129 -6.44 9.61 29.71
N GLY A 130 -5.82 10.71 30.14
CA GLY A 130 -5.56 11.02 31.54
C GLY A 130 -6.06 12.42 31.90
N THR A 131 -7.37 12.54 32.12
CA THR A 131 -8.05 13.17 33.28
C THR A 131 -7.34 14.32 34.05
N SER A 132 -6.61 15.22 33.40
CA SER A 132 -5.84 16.27 34.11
C SER A 132 -5.79 17.62 33.41
N ALA A 133 -6.81 17.99 32.62
CA ALA A 133 -6.87 19.30 31.96
C ALA A 133 -8.27 19.96 31.98
N LYS A 134 -8.98 19.92 33.11
CA LYS A 134 -10.23 20.71 33.31
C LYS A 134 -10.30 21.46 34.65
N LYS A 135 -9.17 21.97 35.16
CA LYS A 135 -9.14 22.95 36.27
C LYS A 135 -8.56 24.34 35.90
N ALA A 136 -8.37 24.60 34.62
CA ALA A 136 -8.27 25.93 34.04
C ALA A 136 -8.98 25.76 32.70
N GLU A 137 -10.10 26.39 32.39
CA GLU A 137 -10.29 27.82 32.35
C GLU A 137 -11.79 28.07 32.18
N ARG A 138 -12.45 28.57 33.22
CA ARG A 138 -13.76 29.22 33.13
C ARG A 138 -13.53 30.65 33.58
N ARG A 139 -13.31 31.58 32.65
CA ARG A 139 -13.88 32.94 32.72
C ARG A 139 -13.53 33.77 31.48
N ALA A 140 -14.60 34.37 30.95
CA ALA A 140 -14.66 35.58 30.13
C ALA A 140 -14.27 35.46 28.65
N ALA A 141 -15.31 35.40 27.81
CA ALA A 141 -15.29 36.04 26.50
C ALA A 141 -15.30 37.57 26.68
N PRO A 142 -14.64 38.32 25.77
CA PRO A 142 -15.43 39.16 24.87
C PRO A 142 -14.99 39.03 23.39
N LEU A 143 -15.89 39.47 22.52
CA LEU A 143 -15.83 39.46 21.06
C LEU A 143 -14.75 40.39 20.46
N VAL A 144 -14.31 40.02 19.26
CA VAL A 144 -13.57 40.77 18.20
C VAL A 144 -12.04 40.83 18.32
N ASP A 145 -11.37 39.82 17.74
CA ASP A 145 -10.42 39.93 16.61
C ASP A 145 -10.11 38.47 16.22
N GLU A 146 -10.46 38.02 15.00
CA GLU A 146 -10.25 36.60 14.61
C GLU A 146 -8.75 36.32 14.47
N ALA A 147 -8.14 35.89 15.58
CA ALA A 147 -6.79 35.37 15.60
C ALA A 147 -6.71 34.17 14.65
N MET A 148 -6.07 34.37 13.51
CA MET A 148 -5.76 33.31 12.54
C MET A 148 -5.21 32.08 13.27
N PRO A 149 -5.72 30.86 12.99
CA PRO A 149 -5.20 29.66 13.61
C PRO A 149 -3.68 29.54 13.35
N THR A 150 -2.88 29.53 14.42
CA THR A 150 -1.40 29.56 14.31
C THR A 150 -0.74 28.19 14.21
N THR A 151 -1.51 27.09 14.21
CA THR A 151 -0.96 25.73 14.11
C THR A 151 -1.17 25.16 12.71
N ILE A 152 -0.21 24.36 12.24
CA ILE A 152 -0.26 23.74 10.91
C ILE A 152 -1.53 22.91 10.72
N LEU A 153 -1.97 22.17 11.75
CA LEU A 153 -3.16 21.32 11.67
C LEU A 153 -4.48 22.12 11.58
N ALA A 154 -4.57 23.25 12.28
CA ALA A 154 -5.76 24.10 12.21
C ALA A 154 -5.85 24.81 10.87
N LEU A 155 -4.71 25.30 10.35
CA LEU A 155 -4.62 25.82 8.98
C LEU A 155 -4.95 24.73 7.95
N TYR A 156 -4.49 23.50 8.15
CA TYR A 156 -4.79 22.41 7.22
C TYR A 156 -6.29 22.09 7.15
N ALA A 157 -6.98 22.07 8.29
CA ALA A 157 -8.44 21.88 8.32
C ALA A 157 -9.19 23.01 7.59
N GLU A 158 -8.73 24.26 7.75
CA GLU A 158 -9.29 25.41 7.04
C GLU A 158 -9.00 25.34 5.53
N TRP A 159 -7.81 24.88 5.15
CA TRP A 159 -7.44 24.63 3.76
C TRP A 159 -8.33 23.55 3.12
N GLU A 160 -8.57 22.43 3.80
CA GLU A 160 -9.47 21.38 3.30
C GLU A 160 -10.90 21.90 3.11
N GLN A 161 -11.39 22.73 4.05
CA GLN A 161 -12.71 23.35 3.93
C GLN A 161 -12.78 24.30 2.72
N ALA A 162 -11.75 25.11 2.49
CA ALA A 162 -11.66 26.00 1.35
C ALA A 162 -11.60 25.24 0.02
N ILE A 163 -10.81 24.16 -0.06
CA ILE A 163 -10.76 23.28 -1.25
C ILE A 163 -12.10 22.59 -1.49
N HIS A 164 -12.80 22.17 -0.43
CA HIS A 164 -14.13 21.57 -0.56
C HIS A 164 -15.15 22.57 -1.13
N ILE A 165 -15.15 23.81 -0.64
CA ILE A 165 -16.04 24.88 -1.14
C ILE A 165 -15.73 25.20 -2.61
N ALA A 166 -14.45 25.38 -2.94
CA ALA A 166 -13.99 25.64 -4.30
C ALA A 166 -14.43 24.55 -5.29
N ASN A 167 -14.40 23.27 -4.87
CA ASN A 167 -14.80 22.15 -5.71
C ASN A 167 -16.32 21.91 -5.76
N SER A 168 -17.10 22.54 -4.87
CA SER A 168 -18.56 22.44 -4.84
C SER A 168 -19.23 23.49 -5.74
N GLU A 169 -18.90 23.51 -7.04
CA GLU A 169 -19.42 24.49 -8.02
C GLU A 169 -20.96 24.49 -8.18
N LYS A 170 -21.68 23.52 -7.62
CA LYS A 170 -23.12 23.35 -7.86
C LYS A 170 -24.05 24.02 -6.86
N ASP A 171 -23.59 24.35 -5.65
CA ASP A 171 -24.50 24.74 -4.56
C ASP A 171 -24.25 26.13 -3.96
N GLU A 172 -23.03 26.71 -4.06
CA GLU A 172 -22.68 27.93 -3.30
C GLU A 172 -22.43 29.20 -4.14
N GLY A 173 -22.48 29.11 -5.48
CA GLY A 173 -22.32 30.24 -6.39
C GLY A 173 -20.85 30.60 -6.71
N GLN A 174 -20.62 31.13 -7.92
CA GLN A 174 -19.28 31.37 -8.49
C GLN A 174 -18.37 32.22 -7.58
N GLU A 175 -18.94 33.23 -6.93
CA GLU A 175 -18.19 34.16 -6.06
C GLU A 175 -17.65 33.48 -4.79
N ALA A 176 -18.38 32.53 -4.21
CA ALA A 176 -17.94 31.77 -3.04
C ALA A 176 -16.82 30.79 -3.40
N ALA A 177 -16.90 30.17 -4.58
CA ALA A 177 -15.84 29.30 -5.09
C ALA A 177 -14.54 30.08 -5.34
N ASP A 178 -14.63 31.25 -5.98
CA ASP A 178 -13.46 32.10 -6.24
C ASP A 178 -12.79 32.57 -4.94
N GLN A 179 -13.58 33.00 -3.94
CA GLN A 179 -13.07 33.37 -2.62
C GLN A 179 -12.42 32.18 -1.89
N ALA A 180 -12.99 30.98 -2.02
CA ALA A 180 -12.44 29.79 -1.40
C ALA A 180 -11.12 29.34 -2.06
N VAL A 181 -10.99 29.49 -3.38
CA VAL A 181 -9.72 29.26 -4.09
C VAL A 181 -8.65 30.21 -3.56
N GLU A 182 -8.93 31.51 -3.51
CA GLU A 182 -7.98 32.51 -3.00
C GLU A 182 -7.58 32.22 -1.55
N ARG A 183 -8.57 31.87 -0.70
CA ARG A 183 -8.34 31.49 0.69
C ARG A 183 -7.46 30.25 0.82
N SER A 184 -7.66 29.24 -0.02
CA SER A 184 -6.83 28.03 -0.02
C SER A 184 -5.36 28.34 -0.38
N PHE A 185 -5.10 29.30 -1.27
CA PHE A 185 -3.74 29.73 -1.60
C PHE A 185 -3.06 30.47 -0.44
N GLU A 186 -3.79 31.35 0.25
CA GLU A 186 -3.28 32.05 1.42
C GLU A 186 -2.88 31.08 2.53
N ILE A 187 -3.77 30.14 2.85
CA ILE A 187 -3.54 29.13 3.89
C ILE A 187 -2.38 28.20 3.50
N SER A 188 -2.32 27.80 2.22
CA SER A 188 -1.20 26.99 1.71
C SER A 188 0.14 27.69 1.90
N ARG A 189 0.21 29.00 1.61
CA ARG A 189 1.40 29.81 1.84
C ARG A 189 1.80 29.86 3.31
N LEU A 190 0.83 30.02 4.21
CA LEU A 190 1.07 30.04 5.65
C LEU A 190 1.62 28.69 6.16
N ILE A 191 0.98 27.59 5.79
CA ILE A 191 1.41 26.23 6.15
C ILE A 191 2.85 25.96 5.68
N LYS A 192 3.21 26.39 4.47
CA LYS A 192 4.57 26.22 3.92
C LYS A 192 5.64 26.96 4.74
N THR A 193 5.31 28.10 5.34
CA THR A 193 6.25 28.89 6.15
C THR A 193 6.46 28.36 7.56
N LEU A 194 5.53 27.56 8.09
CA LEU A 194 5.62 27.00 9.44
C LEU A 194 6.52 25.76 9.47
N THR A 195 7.26 25.58 10.56
CA THR A 195 8.08 24.37 10.77
C THR A 195 7.26 23.31 11.47
N ALA A 196 7.15 22.13 10.87
CA ALA A 196 6.52 20.97 11.47
C ALA A 196 7.41 20.43 12.60
N THR A 197 6.80 20.33 13.78
CA THR A 197 7.44 19.77 14.98
C THR A 197 7.01 18.33 15.22
N THR A 198 5.87 17.94 14.64
CA THR A 198 5.33 16.58 14.71
C THR A 198 5.17 15.97 13.31
N LEU A 199 5.06 14.63 13.25
CA LEU A 199 4.78 13.92 12.00
C LEU A 199 3.42 14.29 11.41
N ALA A 200 2.42 14.61 12.24
CA ALA A 200 1.09 15.01 11.79
C ALA A 200 1.12 16.38 11.10
N GLU A 201 1.82 17.36 11.69
CA GLU A 201 2.05 18.66 11.06
C GLU A 201 2.84 18.53 9.76
N PHE A 202 3.82 17.63 9.72
CA PHE A 202 4.59 17.37 8.50
C PHE A 202 3.71 16.77 7.39
N ALA A 203 2.85 15.81 7.72
CA ALA A 203 1.93 15.21 6.76
C ALA A 203 0.94 16.23 6.18
N ALA A 204 0.36 17.08 7.03
CA ALA A 204 -0.51 18.18 6.61
C ALA A 204 0.22 19.16 5.68
N LYS A 205 1.45 19.54 6.03
CA LYS A 205 2.31 20.41 5.21
C LYS A 205 2.69 19.77 3.87
N LEU A 206 2.94 18.46 3.87
CA LEU A 206 3.25 17.69 2.68
C LEU A 206 2.07 17.69 1.71
N LEU A 207 0.87 17.34 2.17
CA LEU A 207 -0.35 17.30 1.35
C LEU A 207 -0.65 18.65 0.69
N VAL A 208 -0.50 19.73 1.44
CA VAL A 208 -0.68 21.11 0.95
C VAL A 208 0.39 21.51 -0.06
N ASN A 209 1.64 21.04 0.10
CA ASN A 209 2.72 21.41 -0.81
C ASN A 209 2.68 20.62 -2.11
N THR A 210 2.29 19.35 -2.05
CA THR A 210 2.16 18.50 -3.22
C THR A 210 0.81 18.64 -3.91
N GLY A 211 -0.13 19.44 -3.40
CA GLY A 211 -1.50 19.50 -3.94
C GLY A 211 -2.15 18.12 -3.91
N ASN A 212 -2.05 17.41 -2.79
CA ASN A 212 -2.44 16.00 -2.65
C ASN A 212 -1.69 15.00 -3.55
N GLY A 213 -0.57 15.39 -4.17
CA GLY A 213 0.29 14.50 -4.97
C GLY A 213 0.51 14.96 -6.42
N ASP A 214 -0.13 16.05 -6.84
CA ASP A 214 -0.04 16.64 -8.17
C ASP A 214 1.28 17.40 -8.44
N HIS A 215 2.08 17.67 -7.41
CA HIS A 215 3.34 18.40 -7.53
C HIS A 215 4.53 17.64 -6.94
N GLU A 216 5.70 17.88 -7.53
CA GLU A 216 6.97 17.29 -7.07
C GLU A 216 7.31 17.71 -5.63
N LEU A 217 7.95 16.78 -4.92
CA LEU A 217 8.43 16.96 -3.56
C LEU A 217 9.60 17.95 -3.51
N ASP A 218 9.43 19.05 -2.78
CA ASP A 218 10.51 19.98 -2.47
C ASP A 218 11.55 19.31 -1.54
N LEU A 219 12.84 19.42 -1.89
CA LEU A 219 13.97 18.96 -1.08
C LEU A 219 13.99 19.57 0.33
N SER A 220 13.39 20.75 0.53
CA SER A 220 13.22 21.35 1.85
C SER A 220 12.36 20.48 2.79
N LEU A 221 11.30 19.85 2.27
CA LEU A 221 10.44 18.93 3.01
C LEU A 221 11.16 17.61 3.35
N VAL A 222 12.03 17.12 2.46
CA VAL A 222 12.83 15.91 2.72
C VAL A 222 13.75 16.12 3.93
N LYS A 223 14.39 17.29 4.03
CA LYS A 223 15.24 17.65 5.18
C LYS A 223 14.42 17.79 6.47
N GLU A 224 13.24 18.36 6.38
CA GLU A 224 12.33 18.51 7.52
C GLU A 224 11.82 17.15 8.02
N ALA A 225 11.48 16.24 7.12
CA ALA A 225 11.12 14.85 7.43
C ALA A 225 12.25 14.13 8.17
N GLN A 226 13.49 14.23 7.67
CA GLN A 226 14.67 13.64 8.29
C GLN A 226 14.89 14.16 9.71
N ALA A 227 14.70 15.47 9.93
CA ALA A 227 14.82 16.07 11.26
C ALA A 227 13.73 15.59 12.23
N ILE A 228 12.50 15.40 11.76
CA ILE A 228 11.39 14.88 12.58
C ILE A 228 11.61 13.41 12.91
N VAL A 229 12.04 12.59 11.95
CA VAL A 229 12.38 11.19 12.16
C VAL A 229 13.54 11.06 13.15
N ALA A 230 14.59 11.88 13.01
CA ALA A 230 15.71 11.90 13.94
C ALA A 230 15.30 12.27 15.38
N ARG A 231 14.28 13.13 15.54
CA ARG A 231 13.70 13.50 16.85
C ARG A 231 12.76 12.44 17.41
N SER A 232 11.97 11.80 16.56
CA SER A 232 11.03 10.72 16.91
C SER A 232 11.73 9.39 17.22
N ALA A 233 12.95 9.21 16.70
CA ALA A 233 13.85 8.10 17.01
C ALA A 233 14.42 8.11 18.45
N ALA A 234 13.88 8.94 19.35
CA ALA A 234 13.95 8.69 20.80
C ALA A 234 13.12 7.43 21.14
N ASP A 235 13.68 6.30 20.77
CA ASP A 235 13.14 4.95 20.81
C ASP A 235 12.79 4.51 22.25
N HIS A 236 11.56 4.04 22.45
CA HIS A 236 11.04 3.58 23.75
C HIS A 236 11.43 2.10 24.05
N ARG A 237 12.16 1.42 23.15
CA ARG A 237 12.72 0.10 23.43
C ARG A 237 13.78 0.20 24.54
N PRO A 238 13.90 -0.79 25.44
CA PRO A 238 14.93 -0.77 26.47
C PRO A 238 16.31 -0.59 25.81
N HIS A 239 17.09 0.39 26.27
CA HIS A 239 18.45 0.68 25.79
C HIS A 239 19.35 -0.56 25.59
N PRO A 240 19.23 -1.65 26.37
CA PRO A 240 19.96 -2.89 26.11
C PRO A 240 19.62 -3.57 24.78
N MET A 241 18.36 -3.54 24.33
CA MET A 241 17.93 -4.20 23.09
C MET A 241 18.40 -3.48 21.84
N ILE A 242 18.30 -2.15 21.82
CA ILE A 242 18.84 -1.32 20.73
C ILE A 242 20.36 -1.51 20.63
N ARG A 243 21.03 -1.56 21.78
CA ARG A 243 22.47 -1.84 21.84
C ARG A 243 22.79 -3.23 21.31
N LEU A 244 21.98 -4.24 21.63
CA LEU A 244 22.16 -5.62 21.18
C LEU A 244 21.96 -5.75 19.66
N GLU A 245 20.91 -5.15 19.10
CA GLU A 245 20.71 -5.11 17.64
C GLU A 245 21.88 -4.45 16.92
N ARG A 246 22.36 -3.31 17.43
CA ARG A 246 23.52 -2.62 16.86
C ARG A 246 24.78 -3.50 16.90
N LEU A 247 24.99 -4.20 18.01
CA LEU A 247 26.09 -5.16 18.16
C LEU A 247 25.95 -6.34 17.19
N LEU A 248 24.73 -6.82 16.92
CA LEU A 248 24.49 -7.91 15.97
C LEU A 248 24.75 -7.46 14.53
N VAL A 249 24.39 -6.23 14.17
CA VAL A 249 24.71 -5.64 12.85
C VAL A 249 26.22 -5.48 12.69
N GLU A 250 26.90 -4.95 13.71
CA GLU A 250 28.35 -4.79 13.74
C GLU A 250 29.06 -6.15 13.64
N ALA A 251 28.63 -7.13 14.44
CA ALA A 251 29.14 -8.50 14.38
C ALA A 251 28.92 -9.12 12.99
N THR A 252 27.77 -8.89 12.36
CA THR A 252 27.51 -9.37 10.99
C THR A 252 28.49 -8.75 9.98
N SER A 253 28.84 -7.47 10.13
CA SER A 253 29.85 -6.83 9.28
C SER A 253 31.24 -7.44 9.51
N ILE A 254 31.64 -7.61 10.77
CA ILE A 254 32.92 -8.23 11.14
C ILE A 254 33.01 -9.63 10.53
N LEU A 255 31.97 -10.44 10.66
CA LEU A 255 31.94 -11.80 10.11
C LEU A 255 32.03 -11.84 8.59
N ARG A 256 31.40 -10.89 7.90
CA ARG A 256 31.51 -10.77 6.44
C ARG A 256 32.96 -10.43 6.03
N ASP A 257 33.59 -9.53 6.78
CA ASP A 257 34.91 -8.99 6.46
C ASP A 257 36.04 -9.93 6.94
N ASN A 258 35.73 -10.96 7.75
CA ASN A 258 36.66 -11.96 8.29
C ASN A 258 36.15 -13.39 8.02
N SER A 259 36.18 -13.79 6.74
CA SER A 259 35.66 -15.09 6.28
C SER A 259 36.40 -16.31 6.85
N ASP A 260 37.58 -16.11 7.41
CA ASP A 260 38.42 -17.08 8.12
C ASP A 260 37.88 -17.44 9.52
N MET A 261 36.95 -16.65 10.06
CA MET A 261 36.35 -16.93 11.37
C MET A 261 35.44 -18.17 11.39
N GLU A 262 35.14 -18.77 10.22
CA GLU A 262 34.26 -19.94 10.08
C GLU A 262 32.88 -19.77 10.74
N ILE A 263 32.40 -18.54 10.92
CA ILE A 263 31.06 -18.25 11.45
C ILE A 263 30.20 -17.74 10.29
N ALA A 264 29.15 -18.49 9.98
CA ALA A 264 28.21 -18.19 8.90
C ALA A 264 27.19 -17.11 9.31
N ARG A 265 26.69 -17.16 10.55
CA ARG A 265 25.68 -16.21 11.06
C ARG A 265 25.66 -16.20 12.58
N ILE A 266 25.30 -15.05 13.15
CA ILE A 266 24.86 -14.91 14.54
C ILE A 266 23.37 -14.55 14.51
N ALA A 267 22.55 -15.27 15.27
CA ALA A 267 21.12 -14.99 15.41
C ALA A 267 20.75 -14.87 16.89
N LEU A 268 19.68 -14.10 17.15
CA LEU A 268 19.06 -14.00 18.45
C LEU A 268 17.73 -14.77 18.40
N ASN A 269 17.46 -15.59 19.41
CA ASN A 269 16.14 -16.19 19.64
C ASN A 269 15.74 -16.10 21.12
N GLU A 270 14.59 -16.68 21.47
CA GLU A 270 14.08 -16.68 22.86
C GLU A 270 15.03 -17.31 23.89
N HIS A 271 16.03 -18.08 23.44
CA HIS A 271 17.01 -18.75 24.29
C HIS A 271 18.38 -18.06 24.32
N GLY A 272 18.56 -16.95 23.60
CA GLY A 272 19.78 -16.14 23.60
C GLY A 272 20.48 -16.04 22.24
N ILE A 273 21.80 -15.89 22.27
CA ILE A 273 22.63 -15.68 21.07
C ILE A 273 23.10 -17.04 20.54
N GLN A 274 22.70 -17.38 19.32
CA GLN A 274 23.17 -18.58 18.60
C GLN A 274 24.19 -18.20 17.54
N THR A 275 25.31 -18.92 17.52
CA THR A 275 26.36 -18.80 16.51
C THR A 275 26.30 -20.03 15.60
N PHE A 276 26.19 -19.80 14.29
CA PHE A 276 26.17 -20.84 13.28
C PHE A 276 27.53 -20.89 12.59
N ASN A 277 28.23 -22.00 12.71
CA ASN A 277 29.53 -22.18 12.07
C ASN A 277 29.36 -22.59 10.59
N LYS A 278 30.23 -22.05 9.75
CA LYS A 278 30.42 -22.45 8.36
C LYS A 278 31.22 -23.75 8.37
N VAL A 279 30.62 -24.85 7.96
CA VAL A 279 31.37 -26.11 7.76
C VAL A 279 32.01 -26.03 6.37
N PRO A 280 33.36 -26.02 6.24
CA PRO A 280 34.02 -25.95 4.95
C PRO A 280 33.59 -27.12 4.05
N GLY A 281 33.15 -26.80 2.82
CA GLY A 281 32.64 -27.78 1.87
C GLY A 281 31.17 -28.20 2.05
N PHE A 282 30.50 -27.73 3.10
CA PHE A 282 29.05 -27.90 3.26
C PHE A 282 28.32 -26.68 2.69
N GLU A 283 28.14 -26.66 1.37
CA GLU A 283 27.10 -25.82 0.78
C GLU A 283 25.78 -26.60 0.83
N LYS A 284 24.78 -26.05 1.51
CA LYS A 284 23.44 -26.60 1.45
C LYS A 284 23.01 -26.54 -0.02
N GLN A 285 22.89 -27.70 -0.66
CA GLN A 285 22.44 -27.78 -2.05
C GLN A 285 21.13 -27.01 -2.17
N ASP A 286 21.08 -26.12 -3.16
CA ASP A 286 19.88 -25.39 -3.50
C ASP A 286 19.50 -25.72 -4.94
N PRO A 287 18.66 -26.75 -5.14
CA PRO A 287 18.26 -27.20 -6.47
C PRO A 287 17.62 -26.08 -7.31
N LEU A 288 16.95 -25.11 -6.68
CA LEU A 288 16.36 -23.97 -7.39
C LEU A 288 17.46 -23.07 -7.93
N ARG A 289 18.42 -22.70 -7.07
CA ARG A 289 19.58 -21.87 -7.45
C ARG A 289 20.39 -22.53 -8.56
N ASP A 290 20.65 -23.83 -8.43
CA ASP A 290 21.42 -24.59 -9.43
C ASP A 290 20.70 -24.62 -10.79
N THR A 291 19.37 -24.78 -10.79
CA THR A 291 18.55 -24.75 -12.00
C THR A 291 18.55 -23.35 -12.65
N ILE A 292 18.49 -22.29 -11.86
CA ILE A 292 18.54 -20.89 -12.35
C ILE A 292 19.91 -20.60 -13.00
N HIS A 293 21.00 -21.03 -12.38
CA HIS A 293 22.34 -20.87 -12.95
C HIS A 293 22.47 -21.65 -14.27
N ALA A 294 22.01 -22.90 -14.31
CA ALA A 294 22.04 -23.71 -15.51
C ALA A 294 21.18 -23.12 -16.66
N TYR A 295 20.01 -22.54 -16.33
CA TYR A 295 19.18 -21.81 -17.28
C TYR A 295 19.92 -20.62 -17.88
N ARG A 296 20.50 -19.74 -17.05
CA ARG A 296 21.25 -18.56 -17.52
C ARG A 296 22.46 -18.96 -18.39
N ASP A 297 23.16 -20.02 -18.01
CA ASP A 297 24.28 -20.54 -18.81
C ASP A 297 23.80 -21.11 -20.15
N GLY A 298 22.63 -21.76 -20.18
CA GLY A 298 21.97 -22.19 -21.42
C GLY A 298 21.58 -21.01 -22.32
N VAL A 299 20.99 -19.95 -21.78
CA VAL A 299 20.64 -18.73 -22.53
C VAL A 299 21.89 -18.08 -23.13
N LYS A 300 22.98 -17.97 -22.36
CA LYS A 300 24.27 -17.48 -22.86
C LYS A 300 24.82 -18.35 -23.99
N LYS A 301 24.74 -19.68 -23.86
CA LYS A 301 25.16 -20.62 -24.91
C LYS A 301 24.36 -20.42 -26.20
N LEU A 302 23.03 -20.26 -26.12
CA LEU A 302 22.22 -19.99 -27.31
C LEU A 302 22.59 -18.64 -27.94
N GLY A 303 22.78 -17.60 -27.11
CA GLY A 303 23.23 -16.28 -27.58
C GLY A 303 24.56 -16.31 -28.33
N ALA A 304 25.49 -17.19 -27.94
CA ALA A 304 26.76 -17.40 -28.65
C ALA A 304 26.60 -18.13 -30.00
N MET A 305 25.48 -18.82 -30.23
CA MET A 305 25.18 -19.56 -31.46
C MET A 305 24.28 -18.77 -32.42
N LYS A 306 24.07 -17.47 -32.18
CA LYS A 306 23.07 -16.65 -32.90
C LYS A 306 23.16 -16.69 -34.43
N GLU A 307 24.36 -16.82 -35.00
CA GLU A 307 24.57 -16.90 -36.46
C GLU A 307 24.16 -18.24 -37.08
N GLN A 308 23.99 -19.28 -36.25
CA GLN A 308 23.60 -20.63 -36.66
C GLN A 308 22.10 -20.88 -36.49
N ILE A 309 21.37 -19.93 -35.89
CA ILE A 309 19.93 -20.04 -35.65
C ILE A 309 19.20 -19.78 -36.98
N THR A 310 18.49 -20.80 -37.44
CA THR A 310 17.53 -20.73 -38.54
C THR A 310 16.13 -21.02 -37.99
N HIS A 311 15.10 -20.62 -38.73
CA HIS A 311 13.72 -20.91 -38.34
C HIS A 311 13.47 -22.41 -38.14
N ASP A 312 14.14 -23.26 -38.92
CA ASP A 312 13.97 -24.72 -38.88
C ASP A 312 14.70 -25.40 -37.71
N ASN A 313 15.69 -24.75 -37.07
CA ASN A 313 16.52 -25.37 -36.03
C ASN A 313 16.40 -24.73 -34.64
N GLU A 314 15.71 -23.59 -34.53
CA GLU A 314 15.59 -22.80 -33.31
C GLU A 314 15.09 -23.63 -32.12
N ASP A 315 13.99 -24.36 -32.29
CA ASP A 315 13.41 -25.21 -31.24
C ASP A 315 14.38 -26.29 -30.74
N SER A 316 15.15 -26.88 -31.66
CA SER A 316 16.15 -27.90 -31.31
C SER A 316 17.31 -27.29 -30.54
N LEU A 317 17.75 -26.09 -30.91
CA LEU A 317 18.82 -25.37 -30.21
C LEU A 317 18.37 -24.91 -28.82
N VAL A 318 17.12 -24.45 -28.68
CA VAL A 318 16.51 -24.14 -27.37
C VAL A 318 16.50 -25.39 -26.49
N GLN A 319 16.02 -26.52 -27.02
CA GLN A 319 15.93 -27.78 -26.27
C GLN A 319 17.31 -28.36 -25.88
N GLN A 320 18.36 -28.08 -26.66
CA GLN A 320 19.73 -28.48 -26.34
C GLN A 320 20.43 -27.55 -25.35
N THR A 321 19.98 -26.30 -25.24
CA THR A 321 20.62 -25.27 -24.40
C THR A 321 19.89 -25.10 -23.08
N TYR A 322 18.91 -24.20 -23.02
CA TYR A 322 18.22 -23.84 -21.78
C TYR A 322 16.85 -24.49 -21.61
N GLY A 323 16.27 -25.09 -22.67
CA GLY A 323 14.91 -25.64 -22.67
C GLY A 323 14.59 -26.58 -21.50
N PRO A 324 15.46 -27.56 -21.15
CA PRO A 324 15.23 -28.44 -20.00
C PRO A 324 15.19 -27.69 -18.67
N CYS A 325 16.06 -26.69 -18.49
CA CYS A 325 16.09 -25.87 -17.28
C CYS A 325 14.88 -24.93 -17.23
N MET A 326 14.48 -24.36 -18.36
CA MET A 326 13.26 -23.56 -18.47
C MET A 326 12.04 -24.38 -18.08
N ASN A 327 11.89 -25.59 -18.62
CA ASN A 327 10.79 -26.49 -18.27
C ASN A 327 10.79 -26.80 -16.77
N ALA A 328 11.97 -27.05 -16.17
CA ALA A 328 12.08 -27.26 -14.74
C ALA A 328 11.63 -26.04 -13.91
N LEU A 329 11.95 -24.81 -14.36
CA LEU A 329 11.50 -23.58 -13.71
C LEU A 329 10.00 -23.33 -13.90
N LEU A 330 9.47 -23.61 -15.09
CA LEU A 330 8.04 -23.50 -15.41
C LEU A 330 7.17 -24.46 -14.57
N THR A 331 7.69 -25.65 -14.27
CA THR A 331 6.97 -26.65 -13.46
C THR A 331 7.43 -26.66 -11.99
N TRP A 332 8.11 -25.61 -11.53
CA TRP A 332 8.70 -25.60 -10.19
C TRP A 332 7.61 -25.53 -9.11
N ASP A 333 7.55 -26.52 -8.23
CA ASP A 333 6.50 -26.64 -7.21
C ASP A 333 7.03 -26.66 -5.77
N LYS A 334 8.35 -26.55 -5.58
CA LYS A 334 9.02 -26.61 -4.26
C LYS A 334 9.36 -25.22 -3.73
N PRO A 335 9.40 -25.02 -2.40
CA PRO A 335 9.95 -23.79 -1.83
C PRO A 335 11.42 -23.61 -2.21
N ALA A 336 11.92 -22.36 -2.21
CA ALA A 336 13.35 -22.12 -2.27
C ALA A 336 14.03 -22.73 -1.03
N GLY A 337 15.15 -23.43 -1.22
CA GLY A 337 15.83 -24.17 -0.14
C GLY A 337 16.70 -23.30 0.75
N THR A 338 17.12 -22.14 0.23
CA THR A 338 18.01 -21.17 0.87
C THR A 338 17.58 -19.73 0.56
N ARG A 339 18.13 -18.79 1.33
CA ARG A 339 17.97 -17.35 1.08
C ARG A 339 18.52 -16.98 -0.28
N GLU A 340 19.67 -17.55 -0.62
CA GLU A 340 20.38 -17.32 -1.88
C GLU A 340 19.54 -17.80 -3.07
N GLY A 341 18.90 -18.97 -2.99
CA GLY A 341 17.98 -19.45 -4.02
C GLY A 341 16.75 -18.56 -4.18
N ALA A 342 16.18 -18.07 -3.08
CA ALA A 342 15.06 -17.12 -3.14
C ALA A 342 15.47 -15.77 -3.78
N ILE A 343 16.66 -15.26 -3.46
CA ILE A 343 17.20 -14.04 -4.07
C ILE A 343 17.46 -14.25 -5.57
N GLU A 344 18.05 -15.37 -5.95
CA GLU A 344 18.33 -15.65 -7.37
C GLU A 344 17.05 -15.82 -8.18
N ALA A 345 15.98 -16.39 -7.60
CA ALA A 345 14.66 -16.45 -8.23
C ALA A 345 14.09 -15.05 -8.50
N LEU A 346 14.15 -14.14 -7.51
CA LEU A 346 13.70 -12.76 -7.67
C LEU A 346 14.52 -11.99 -8.73
N LYS A 347 15.84 -12.21 -8.77
CA LYS A 347 16.69 -11.61 -9.80
C LYS A 347 16.32 -12.11 -11.19
N LEU A 348 16.14 -13.41 -11.37
CA LEU A 348 15.74 -13.99 -12.65
C LEU A 348 14.38 -13.43 -13.10
N MET A 349 13.41 -13.35 -12.18
CA MET A 349 12.10 -12.74 -12.45
C MET A 349 12.22 -11.28 -12.94
N SER A 350 13.14 -10.51 -12.35
CA SER A 350 13.40 -9.13 -12.77
C SER A 350 14.15 -9.05 -14.10
N GLU A 351 15.10 -9.94 -14.36
CA GLU A 351 15.93 -9.98 -15.58
C GLU A 351 15.08 -10.32 -16.80
N GLU A 352 14.25 -11.35 -16.71
CA GLU A 352 13.38 -11.82 -17.79
C GLU A 352 12.03 -11.06 -17.84
N GLN A 353 11.78 -10.17 -16.87
CA GLN A 353 10.51 -9.43 -16.70
C GLN A 353 9.28 -10.35 -16.51
N VAL A 354 9.49 -11.48 -15.85
CA VAL A 354 8.56 -12.59 -15.64
C VAL A 354 8.08 -12.61 -14.19
N PHE A 355 6.91 -12.02 -13.91
CA PHE A 355 6.34 -11.94 -12.55
C PHE A 355 5.02 -12.69 -12.37
N LEU A 356 4.17 -12.73 -13.40
CA LEU A 356 2.84 -13.37 -13.40
C LEU A 356 2.61 -14.23 -14.64
N ASP A 357 3.68 -14.56 -15.35
CA ASP A 357 3.70 -15.48 -16.48
C ASP A 357 4.00 -16.91 -16.01
N SER A 358 4.12 -17.83 -16.97
CA SER A 358 4.31 -19.25 -16.71
C SER A 358 5.59 -19.57 -15.94
N MET A 359 6.64 -18.75 -16.01
CA MET A 359 7.86 -18.93 -15.22
C MET A 359 7.84 -18.11 -13.92
N GLY A 360 7.31 -16.89 -13.95
CA GLY A 360 7.27 -15.99 -12.80
C GLY A 360 6.38 -16.49 -11.67
N GLU A 361 5.23 -17.11 -11.97
CA GLU A 361 4.33 -17.62 -10.92
C GLU A 361 4.97 -18.74 -10.06
N PRO A 362 5.55 -19.82 -10.65
CA PRO A 362 6.30 -20.83 -9.90
C PRO A 362 7.41 -20.25 -9.02
N LEU A 363 8.22 -19.34 -9.57
CA LEU A 363 9.34 -18.73 -8.85
C LEU A 363 8.87 -17.83 -7.70
N ARG A 364 7.80 -17.04 -7.92
CA ARG A 364 7.17 -16.23 -6.87
C ARG A 364 6.67 -17.11 -5.71
N LEU A 365 6.01 -18.22 -6.02
CA LEU A 365 5.53 -19.17 -5.00
C LEU A 365 6.68 -19.82 -4.25
N ALA A 366 7.77 -20.18 -4.94
CA ALA A 366 8.97 -20.72 -4.30
C ALA A 366 9.58 -19.74 -3.27
N VAL A 367 9.63 -18.45 -3.61
CA VAL A 367 10.11 -17.37 -2.74
C VAL A 367 9.16 -17.15 -1.56
N LEU A 368 7.85 -17.02 -1.83
CA LEU A 368 6.86 -16.80 -0.78
C LEU A 368 6.88 -17.92 0.27
N ARG A 369 6.87 -19.18 -0.17
CA ARG A 369 6.93 -20.32 0.75
C ARG A 369 8.23 -20.38 1.56
N TYR A 370 9.34 -19.93 0.99
CA TYR A 370 10.58 -19.79 1.76
C TYR A 370 10.44 -18.73 2.86
N LEU A 371 9.87 -17.56 2.54
CA LEU A 371 9.66 -16.47 3.51
C LEU A 371 8.65 -16.85 4.60
N GLU A 372 7.53 -17.48 4.24
CA GLU A 372 6.54 -18.00 5.20
C GLU A 372 7.16 -19.05 6.12
N GLY A 373 8.06 -19.90 5.60
CA GLY A 373 8.82 -20.85 6.39
C GLY A 373 9.77 -20.19 7.41
N LEU A 374 10.13 -18.91 7.25
CA LEU A 374 10.92 -18.17 8.23
C LEU A 374 10.07 -17.67 9.41
N GLU A 375 8.79 -17.35 9.21
CA GLU A 375 7.89 -16.89 10.28
C GLU A 375 7.71 -17.95 11.37
N GLY A 376 7.79 -19.24 11.03
CA GLY A 376 7.75 -20.34 11.99
C GLY A 376 9.04 -20.60 12.79
N MET A 377 10.14 -19.88 12.50
CA MET A 377 11.42 -20.01 13.21
C MET A 377 11.70 -18.85 14.18
N VAL A 378 10.81 -17.84 14.24
CA VAL A 378 10.98 -16.63 15.06
C VAL A 378 9.89 -16.52 16.16
N ALA A 379 9.08 -17.57 16.36
CA ALA A 379 8.12 -17.63 17.46
C ALA A 379 8.76 -18.18 18.73
#